data_AF-A0A1L5NHM0-F1
#
_entry.id   AF-A0A1L5NHM0-F1
#
_cell.length_a   1.000
_cell.length_b   1.000
_cell.length_c   1.000
_cell.angle_alpha   90.00
_cell.angle_beta   90.00
_cell.angle_gamma   90.00
#
_symmetry.space_group_name_H-M   'P 1'
#
loop_
_entity.id
_entity.type
_entity.pdbx_description
1 polymer ?
#
loop_
_entity_poly.entity_id
_entity_poly.type
_entity_poly.pdbx_seq_one_letter_code
_entity_poly.pdbx_strand_id
1 'polypeptide(L)'
;MIENFTMLALMLLGAHWLCDYPLQGQFLTDAKQSGPLRVYHLIAHSGIQGAGVAVVTGSVWLGLIEWTAHAIIDEAKVRGKTTFAQDQALHIACKIVWLAYLALSATLLHGPSISLWWR
;
A
#
# COMPACT_ATOMS: atom_id res chain seq x y z
N MET A 1 17.70 14.97 3.27
CA MET A 1 17.69 13.49 3.28
C MET A 1 16.62 12.96 4.23
N ILE A 2 16.69 13.23 5.54
CA ILE A 2 15.68 12.79 6.52
C ILE A 2 14.27 13.25 6.12
N GLU A 3 14.10 14.55 5.82
CA GLU A 3 12.81 15.13 5.42
C GLU A 3 12.18 14.40 4.21
N ASN A 4 12.96 14.06 3.19
CA ASN A 4 12.46 13.34 2.01
C ASN A 4 11.93 11.95 2.38
N PHE A 5 12.63 11.23 3.26
CA PHE A 5 12.19 9.92 3.73
C PHE A 5 10.97 10.02 4.65
N THR A 6 10.91 11.04 5.52
CA THR A 6 9.74 11.31 6.36
C THR A 6 8.52 11.66 5.51
N MET A 7 8.69 12.48 4.47
CA MET A 7 7.62 12.80 3.53
C MET A 7 7.15 11.55 2.77
N LEU A 8 8.07 10.72 2.28
CA LEU A 8 7.70 9.48 1.60
C LEU A 8 6.95 8.52 2.54
N ALA A 9 7.40 8.38 3.78
CA ALA A 9 6.71 7.59 4.80
C ALA A 9 5.29 8.11 5.06
N LEU A 10 5.14 9.43 5.21
CA LEU A 10 3.85 10.07 5.39
C LEU A 10 2.92 9.85 4.19
N MET A 11 3.45 9.96 2.97
CA MET A 11 2.68 9.77 1.74
C MET A 11 2.25 8.30 1.55
N LEU A 12 3.10 7.33 1.89
CA LEU A 12 2.75 5.90 1.83
C LEU A 12 1.62 5.56 2.82
N LEU A 13 1.71 6.08 4.06
CA LEU A 13 0.65 5.90 5.06
C LEU A 13 -0.63 6.64 4.68
N GLY A 14 -0.50 7.88 4.21
CA GLY A 14 -1.62 8.72 3.79
C GLY A 14 -2.38 8.12 2.61
N ALA A 15 -1.68 7.62 1.60
CA ALA A 15 -2.28 6.93 0.46
C ALA A 15 -3.06 5.68 0.91
N HIS A 16 -2.48 4.90 1.83
CA HIS A 16 -3.15 3.74 2.39
C HIS A 16 -4.44 4.09 3.14
N TRP A 17 -4.36 5.07 4.05
CA TRP A 17 -5.54 5.51 4.79
C TRP A 17 -6.60 6.14 3.89
N LEU A 18 -6.21 6.92 2.88
CA LEU A 18 -7.11 7.46 1.87
C LEU A 18 -7.88 6.35 1.14
N CYS A 19 -7.18 5.27 0.77
CA CYS A 19 -7.78 4.14 0.06
C CYS A 19 -8.68 3.27 0.94
N ASP A 20 -8.32 3.07 2.22
CA ASP A 20 -9.07 2.21 3.15
C ASP A 20 -10.24 2.90 3.86
N TYR A 21 -10.16 4.22 4.10
CA TYR A 21 -11.17 4.93 4.89
C TYR A 21 -12.14 5.72 3.99
N PRO A 22 -11.73 6.79 3.27
CA PRO A 22 -12.61 7.46 2.32
C PRO A 22 -13.05 6.63 1.10
N LEU A 23 -12.13 5.91 0.45
CA LEU A 23 -12.42 5.26 -0.85
C LEU A 23 -13.05 3.87 -0.71
N GLN A 24 -12.96 3.24 0.46
CA GLN A 24 -13.64 1.98 0.75
C GLN A 24 -14.93 2.22 1.54
N GLY A 25 -15.96 2.70 0.85
CA GLY A 25 -17.31 2.81 1.42
C GLY A 25 -17.92 1.45 1.79
N GLN A 26 -19.07 1.49 2.47
CA GLN A 26 -19.80 0.30 2.96
C GLN A 26 -20.03 -0.73 1.84
N PHE A 27 -20.44 -0.28 0.65
CA PHE A 27 -20.62 -1.15 -0.52
C PHE A 27 -19.38 -2.02 -0.80
N LEU A 28 -18.18 -1.42 -0.83
CA LEU A 28 -16.96 -2.13 -1.18
C LEU A 28 -16.55 -3.11 -0.08
N THR A 29 -16.73 -2.71 1.19
CA THR A 29 -16.51 -3.57 2.36
C THR A 29 -17.38 -4.83 2.30
N ASP A 30 -18.69 -4.66 2.09
CA ASP A 30 -19.64 -5.78 2.03
C ASP A 30 -19.40 -6.64 0.78
N ALA A 31 -19.15 -6.00 -0.36
CA ALA A 31 -18.93 -6.68 -1.63
C ALA A 31 -17.68 -7.57 -1.61
N LYS A 32 -16.55 -7.09 -1.06
CA LYS A 32 -15.31 -7.88 -0.98
C LYS A 32 -15.35 -8.98 0.08
N GLN A 33 -16.25 -8.89 1.05
CA GLN A 33 -16.46 -9.90 2.08
C GLN A 33 -17.36 -11.05 1.59
N SER A 34 -18.56 -10.75 1.09
CA SER A 34 -19.57 -11.78 0.75
C SER A 34 -20.51 -11.42 -0.40
N GLY A 35 -20.33 -10.27 -1.06
CA GLY A 35 -21.23 -9.84 -2.15
C GLY A 35 -20.97 -10.48 -3.52
N PRO A 36 -21.79 -10.14 -4.53
CA PRO A 36 -21.58 -10.60 -5.90
C PRO A 36 -20.23 -10.10 -6.44
N LEU A 37 -19.59 -10.90 -7.29
CA LEU A 37 -18.26 -10.59 -7.85
C LEU A 37 -17.22 -10.26 -6.76
N ARG A 38 -17.31 -10.89 -5.60
CA ARG A 38 -16.45 -10.65 -4.43
C ARG A 38 -14.96 -10.53 -4.76
N VAL A 39 -14.44 -11.48 -5.55
CA VAL A 39 -13.02 -11.52 -5.93
C VAL A 39 -12.64 -10.28 -6.74
N TYR A 40 -13.50 -9.83 -7.65
CA TYR A 40 -13.25 -8.60 -8.41
C TYR A 40 -13.19 -7.38 -7.48
N HIS A 41 -14.12 -7.26 -6.53
CA HIS A 41 -14.12 -6.15 -5.56
C HIS A 41 -12.89 -6.15 -4.66
N LEU A 42 -12.45 -7.33 -4.20
CA LEU A 42 -11.20 -7.47 -3.47
C LEU A 42 -10.02 -7.00 -4.32
N ILE A 43 -9.88 -7.51 -5.53
CA ILE A 43 -8.78 -7.17 -6.44
C ILE A 43 -8.81 -5.69 -6.83
N ALA A 44 -9.98 -5.10 -7.05
CA ALA A 44 -10.13 -3.68 -7.37
C ALA A 44 -9.72 -2.79 -6.18
N HIS A 45 -10.16 -3.14 -4.96
CA HIS A 45 -9.73 -2.46 -3.74
C HIS A 45 -8.21 -2.55 -3.53
N SER A 46 -7.63 -3.74 -3.66
CA SER A 46 -6.18 -3.90 -3.56
C SER A 46 -5.44 -3.22 -4.71
N GLY A 47 -6.10 -3.06 -5.87
CA GLY A 47 -5.55 -2.37 -7.03
C GLY A 47 -5.39 -0.87 -6.80
N ILE A 48 -6.37 -0.21 -6.18
CA ILE A 48 -6.23 1.21 -5.82
C ILE A 48 -5.12 1.44 -4.77
N GLN A 49 -4.89 0.47 -3.89
CA GLN A 49 -3.78 0.50 -2.93
C GLN A 49 -2.42 0.40 -3.64
N GLY A 50 -2.29 -0.57 -4.55
CA GLY A 50 -1.11 -0.70 -5.42
C GLY A 50 -0.86 0.55 -6.28
N ALA A 51 -1.92 1.14 -6.84
CA ALA A 51 -1.83 2.39 -7.58
C ALA A 51 -1.37 3.56 -6.70
N GLY A 52 -1.86 3.64 -5.46
CA GLY A 52 -1.39 4.63 -4.47
C GLY A 52 0.10 4.51 -4.21
N VAL A 53 0.61 3.30 -3.98
CA VAL A 53 2.05 3.05 -3.83
C VAL A 53 2.82 3.40 -5.12
N ALA A 54 2.33 3.04 -6.30
CA ALA A 54 2.98 3.38 -7.56
C ALA A 54 3.10 4.91 -7.77
N VAL A 55 2.04 5.66 -7.48
CA VAL A 55 2.03 7.14 -7.57
C VAL A 55 3.00 7.76 -6.57
N VAL A 56 3.00 7.29 -5.32
CA VAL A 56 3.87 7.84 -4.27
C VAL A 56 5.35 7.54 -4.51
N THR A 57 5.65 6.35 -5.04
CA THR A 57 7.04 5.87 -5.21
C THR A 57 7.60 6.10 -6.60
N GLY A 58 6.76 6.40 -7.60
CA GLY A 58 7.14 6.42 -9.01
C GLY A 58 7.44 5.03 -9.60
N SER A 59 7.11 3.94 -8.89
CA SER A 59 7.48 2.56 -9.29
C SER A 59 6.25 1.68 -9.53
N VAL A 60 6.02 1.31 -10.79
CA VAL A 60 4.96 0.36 -11.17
C VAL A 60 5.15 -1.00 -10.50
N TRP A 61 6.40 -1.44 -10.32
CA TRP A 61 6.70 -2.74 -9.72
C TRP A 61 6.38 -2.77 -8.24
N LEU A 62 6.73 -1.72 -7.48
CA LEU A 62 6.31 -1.63 -6.08
C LEU A 62 4.80 -1.58 -5.95
N GLY A 63 4.10 -0.89 -6.86
CA GLY A 63 2.64 -0.90 -6.91
C GLY A 63 2.04 -2.29 -7.18
N LEU A 64 2.58 -3.06 -8.12
CA LEU A 64 2.11 -4.43 -8.41
C LEU A 64 2.37 -5.39 -7.24
N ILE A 65 3.50 -5.24 -6.54
CA ILE A 65 3.80 -6.06 -5.37
C ILE A 65 2.88 -5.68 -4.20
N GLU A 66 2.66 -4.38 -3.96
CA GLU A 66 1.68 -3.92 -2.96
C GLU A 66 0.28 -4.43 -3.28
N TRP A 67 -0.16 -4.35 -4.53
CA TRP A 67 -1.46 -4.88 -4.95
C TRP A 67 -1.60 -6.35 -4.56
N THR A 68 -0.59 -7.16 -4.89
CA THR A 68 -0.59 -8.59 -4.57
C THR A 68 -0.60 -8.84 -3.06
N ALA A 69 0.25 -8.15 -2.30
CA ALA A 69 0.33 -8.29 -0.85
C ALA A 69 -0.98 -7.85 -0.17
N HIS A 70 -1.53 -6.70 -0.57
CA HIS A 70 -2.77 -6.16 -0.03
C HIS A 70 -3.95 -7.09 -0.27
N ALA A 71 -4.05 -7.71 -1.45
CA ALA A 71 -5.07 -8.70 -1.76
C ALA A 71 -4.99 -9.94 -0.86
N ILE A 72 -3.78 -10.41 -0.57
CA ILE A 72 -3.55 -11.57 0.32
C ILE A 72 -3.93 -11.22 1.76
N ILE A 73 -3.51 -10.06 2.26
CA ILE A 73 -3.79 -9.61 3.64
C ILE A 73 -5.31 -9.41 3.83
N ASP A 74 -5.97 -8.73 2.89
CA ASP A 74 -7.40 -8.50 2.95
C ASP A 74 -8.20 -9.81 2.83
N GLU A 75 -7.79 -10.74 1.97
CA GLU A 75 -8.41 -12.07 1.90
C GLU A 75 -8.26 -12.78 3.26
N ALA A 76 -7.10 -12.71 3.91
CA ALA A 76 -6.92 -13.29 5.24
C ALA A 76 -7.87 -12.67 6.28
N LYS A 77 -8.06 -11.34 6.26
CA LYS A 77 -9.01 -10.63 7.13
C LYS A 77 -10.44 -11.07 6.88
N VAL A 78 -10.93 -11.01 5.63
CA VAL A 78 -12.34 -11.35 5.32
C VAL A 78 -12.66 -12.82 5.56
N ARG A 79 -11.64 -13.69 5.64
CA ARG A 79 -11.76 -15.09 6.03
C ARG A 79 -11.60 -15.33 7.52
N GLY A 80 -11.46 -14.29 8.34
CA GLY A 80 -11.33 -14.39 9.79
C GLY A 80 -10.01 -15.01 10.25
N LYS A 81 -8.97 -15.02 9.42
CA LYS A 81 -7.63 -15.53 9.79
C LYS A 81 -6.82 -14.50 10.58
N THR A 82 -7.18 -13.22 10.48
CA THR A 82 -6.54 -12.11 11.18
C THR A 82 -7.60 -11.22 11.82
N THR A 83 -7.20 -10.48 12.86
CA THR A 83 -8.01 -9.40 13.44
C THR A 83 -7.84 -8.12 12.64
N PHE A 84 -8.74 -7.15 12.84
CA PHE A 84 -8.58 -5.82 12.25
C PHE A 84 -7.25 -5.13 12.63
N ALA A 85 -6.80 -5.29 13.87
CA ALA A 85 -5.51 -4.74 14.31
C ALA A 85 -4.33 -5.41 13.60
N GLN A 86 -4.38 -6.74 13.41
CA GLN A 86 -3.35 -7.47 12.68
C GLN A 86 -3.33 -7.11 11.18
N ASP A 87 -4.50 -6.95 10.57
CA ASP A 87 -4.65 -6.46 9.20
C ASP A 87 -3.95 -5.11 8.99
N GLN A 88 -4.27 -4.11 9.83
CA GLN A 88 -3.66 -2.79 9.73
C GLN A 88 -2.14 -2.83 10.01
N ALA A 89 -1.70 -3.66 10.96
CA ALA A 89 -0.27 -3.83 11.23
C ALA A 89 0.50 -4.43 10.03
N LEU A 90 -0.08 -5.44 9.37
CA LEU A 90 0.50 -6.03 8.16
C LEU A 90 0.57 -5.03 7.02
N HIS A 91 -0.50 -4.25 6.82
CA HIS A 91 -0.52 -3.20 5.81
C HIS A 91 0.56 -2.16 6.08
N ILE A 92 0.70 -1.66 7.31
CA ILE A 92 1.77 -0.72 7.69
C ILE A 92 3.15 -1.35 7.49
N ALA A 93 3.32 -2.63 7.82
CA ALA A 93 4.58 -3.34 7.61
C ALA A 93 4.99 -3.35 6.13
N CYS A 94 4.05 -3.53 5.19
CA CYS A 94 4.35 -3.39 3.76
C CYS A 94 4.93 -2.01 3.42
N LYS A 95 4.37 -0.92 3.97
CA LYS A 95 4.86 0.46 3.68
C LYS A 95 6.25 0.69 4.26
N ILE A 96 6.54 0.11 5.43
CA ILE A 96 7.89 0.12 6.02
C ILE A 96 8.87 -0.62 5.09
N VAL A 97 8.48 -1.78 4.55
CA VAL A 97 9.32 -2.55 3.60
C VAL A 97 9.61 -1.75 2.34
N TRP A 98 8.61 -1.08 1.74
CA TRP A 98 8.81 -0.24 0.56
C TRP A 98 9.73 0.95 0.84
N LEU A 99 9.51 1.63 1.97
CA LEU A 99 10.36 2.74 2.40
C LEU A 99 11.81 2.28 2.60
N ALA A 100 12.02 1.14 3.27
CA ALA A 100 13.35 0.57 3.48
C ALA A 100 14.03 0.20 2.16
N TYR A 101 13.30 -0.45 1.24
CA TYR A 101 13.82 -0.78 -0.09
C TYR A 101 14.25 0.47 -0.87
N LEU A 102 13.44 1.52 -0.86
CA LEU A 102 13.75 2.79 -1.53
C LEU A 102 14.94 3.51 -0.88
N ALA A 103 15.03 3.51 0.45
CA ALA A 103 16.17 4.09 1.16
C ALA A 103 17.48 3.34 0.88
N LEU A 104 17.45 2.01 0.88
CA LEU A 104 18.61 1.17 0.57
C LEU A 104 19.05 1.34 -0.89
N SER A 105 18.12 1.28 -1.83
CA SER A 105 18.42 1.45 -3.25
C SER A 105 19.00 2.84 -3.56
N ALA A 106 18.45 3.91 -2.98
CA ALA A 106 19.00 5.26 -3.15
C ALA A 106 20.43 5.38 -2.60
N THR A 107 20.71 4.75 -1.45
CA THR A 107 22.04 4.77 -0.82
C THR A 107 23.07 3.98 -1.65
N LEU A 108 22.66 2.85 -2.24
CA LEU A 108 23.53 1.98 -3.03
C LEU A 108 23.80 2.50 -4.45
N LEU A 109 22.86 3.22 -5.06
CA LEU A 109 22.93 3.62 -6.46
C LEU A 109 23.39 5.07 -6.70
N HIS A 110 23.16 6.03 -5.78
CA HIS A 110 23.26 7.46 -6.10
C HIS A 110 24.12 8.36 -5.20
N GLY A 111 24.75 7.85 -4.14
CA GLY A 111 25.46 8.73 -3.20
C GLY A 111 24.52 9.76 -2.53
N PRO A 112 25.03 10.70 -1.70
CA PRO A 112 24.22 11.40 -0.70
C PRO A 112 23.22 12.45 -1.23
N SER A 113 23.14 12.74 -2.53
CA SER A 113 22.21 13.74 -3.08
C SER A 113 20.96 13.08 -3.67
N ILE A 114 19.85 13.12 -2.93
CA ILE A 114 18.57 12.55 -3.36
C ILE A 114 17.56 13.69 -3.60
N SER A 115 17.31 14.03 -4.86
CA SER A 115 16.12 14.78 -5.29
C SER A 115 15.21 13.77 -5.97
N LEU A 116 14.19 13.29 -5.24
CA LEU A 116 13.35 12.16 -5.66
C LEU A 116 11.97 12.60 -6.18
N TRP A 117 11.71 13.90 -6.28
CA TRP A 117 10.40 14.41 -6.68
C TRP A 117 10.48 14.90 -8.12
N TRP A 118 10.19 13.98 -9.05
CA TRP A 118 9.99 14.21 -10.50
C TRP A 118 11.22 14.28 -11.41
N ARG A 119 12.19 13.37 -11.23
CA ARG A 119 13.15 13.02 -12.30
C ARG A 119 12.96 11.58 -12.73
#